data_AF-A0A1S8BL81-F1
#
_entry.id   AF-A0A1S8BL81-F1
#
_cell.length_a   1.000
_cell.length_b   1.000
_cell.length_c   1.000
_cell.angle_alpha   90.00
_cell.angle_beta   90.00
_cell.angle_gamma   90.00
#
_symmetry.space_group_name_H-M   'P 1'
#
loop_
_entity.id
_entity.type
_entity.pdbx_description
1 polymer ?
#
loop_
_entity_poly.entity_id
_entity_poly.type
_entity_poly.pdbx_seq_one_letter_code
_entity_poly.pdbx_strand_id
1 'polypeptide(L)'
;MAVPGRILADGIWLWPLLLPEAFVSLIAEGHPAALVVLAHFAALMRCFEVYWWSKGWSESVMDMIVARLDARAFAWVEWPVTCVRNGIDVRTLA
;
A
#
# COMPACT_ATOMS: atom_id res chain seq x y z
N MET A 1 -21.73 -14.27 16.77
CA MET A 1 -21.43 -13.09 17.63
C MET A 1 -20.38 -12.25 16.90
N ALA A 2 -20.82 -11.35 16.03
CA ALA A 2 -19.96 -10.54 15.18
C ALA A 2 -19.55 -9.27 15.93
N VAL A 3 -18.25 -9.08 16.15
CA VAL A 3 -17.71 -7.85 16.73
C VAL A 3 -17.81 -6.77 15.64
N PRO A 4 -18.56 -5.67 15.85
CA PRO A 4 -18.86 -4.68 14.80
C PRO A 4 -17.63 -3.95 14.24
N GLY A 5 -16.46 -4.08 14.88
CA GLY A 5 -15.20 -3.48 14.43
C GLY A 5 -14.35 -4.35 13.49
N ARG A 6 -14.69 -5.63 13.25
CA ARG A 6 -13.85 -6.54 12.43
C ARG A 6 -14.02 -6.35 10.92
N ILE A 7 -15.20 -5.95 10.47
CA ILE A 7 -15.53 -5.88 9.03
C ILE A 7 -14.72 -4.78 8.31
N LEU A 8 -14.34 -3.72 9.03
CA LEU A 8 -13.56 -2.61 8.46
C LEU A 8 -12.09 -2.98 8.20
N ALA A 9 -11.48 -3.79 9.06
CA ALA A 9 -10.08 -4.22 8.91
C ALA A 9 -9.90 -5.27 7.82
N ASP A 10 -10.90 -6.13 7.59
CA ASP A 10 -10.90 -7.07 6.45
C ASP A 10 -11.22 -6.34 5.13
N GLY A 11 -12.02 -5.27 5.19
CA GLY A 11 -12.37 -4.40 4.06
C GLY A 11 -11.18 -3.73 3.38
N ILE A 12 -10.09 -3.47 4.11
CA ILE A 12 -8.94 -2.77 3.53
C ILE A 12 -8.19 -3.67 2.54
N TRP A 13 -8.13 -4.97 2.81
CA TRP A 13 -7.57 -5.97 1.88
C TRP A 13 -8.46 -6.22 0.64
N LEU A 14 -9.72 -5.81 0.68
CA LEU A 14 -10.63 -5.90 -0.48
C LEU A 14 -10.34 -4.83 -1.54
N TRP A 15 -9.76 -3.68 -1.16
CA TRP A 15 -9.47 -2.61 -2.13
C TRP A 15 -8.66 -3.09 -3.35
N PRO A 16 -7.49 -3.75 -3.21
CA PRO A 16 -6.74 -4.21 -4.37
C PRO A 16 -7.47 -5.30 -5.18
N LEU A 17 -8.37 -6.07 -4.54
CA LEU A 17 -9.19 -7.09 -5.20
C LEU A 17 -10.36 -6.49 -6.00
N LEU A 18 -10.76 -5.26 -5.69
CA LEU A 18 -11.86 -4.55 -6.34
C LEU A 18 -11.39 -3.51 -7.37
N LEU A 19 -10.08 -3.45 -7.64
CA LEU A 19 -9.53 -2.52 -8.61
C LEU A 19 -10.05 -2.82 -10.02
N PRO A 20 -10.50 -1.79 -10.77
CA PRO A 20 -10.83 -1.96 -12.18
C PRO A 20 -9.61 -2.47 -12.96
N GLU A 21 -9.84 -3.33 -13.95
CA GLU A 21 -8.78 -3.90 -14.79
C GLU A 21 -7.88 -2.81 -15.40
N ALA A 22 -8.48 -1.71 -15.87
CA ALA A 22 -7.74 -0.56 -16.40
C ALA A 22 -6.74 0.04 -15.40
N PHE A 23 -7.04 0.05 -14.10
CA PHE A 23 -6.13 0.54 -13.08
C PHE A 23 -4.98 -0.46 -12.83
N VAL A 24 -5.28 -1.76 -12.86
CA VAL A 24 -4.25 -2.81 -12.78
C VAL A 24 -3.31 -2.73 -13.98
N SER A 25 -3.82 -2.46 -15.19
CA SER A 25 -3.00 -2.20 -16.38
C SER A 25 -2.08 -1.01 -16.18
N LEU A 26 -2.56 0.11 -15.63
CA LEU A 26 -1.72 1.28 -15.34
C LEU A 26 -0.59 0.96 -14.34
N ILE A 27 -0.85 0.13 -13.34
CA ILE A 27 0.21 -0.36 -12.42
C ILE A 27 1.21 -1.23 -13.18
N ALA A 28 0.73 -2.14 -14.03
CA ALA A 28 1.57 -3.04 -14.80
C ALA A 28 2.48 -2.30 -15.79
N GLU A 29 1.96 -1.23 -16.41
CA GLU A 29 2.67 -0.31 -17.30
C GLU A 29 3.61 0.65 -16.56
N GLY A 30 3.56 0.69 -15.22
CA GLY A 30 4.41 1.55 -14.41
C GLY A 30 4.00 3.02 -14.46
N HIS A 31 2.72 3.32 -14.69
CA HIS A 31 2.23 4.69 -14.76
C HIS A 31 2.46 5.40 -13.41
N PRO A 32 3.20 6.53 -13.36
CA PRO A 32 3.64 7.14 -12.11
C PRO A 32 2.51 7.43 -11.12
N ALA A 33 1.40 7.98 -11.61
CA ALA A 33 0.24 8.29 -10.76
C ALA A 33 -0.39 7.04 -10.11
N ALA A 34 -0.46 5.92 -10.83
CA ALA A 34 -1.02 4.68 -10.30
C ALA A 34 -0.10 4.06 -9.25
N LEU A 35 1.22 4.10 -9.49
CA LEU A 35 2.23 3.65 -8.53
C LEU A 35 2.22 4.51 -7.26
N VAL A 36 2.05 5.82 -7.37
CA VAL A 36 1.94 6.72 -6.20
C VAL A 36 0.75 6.34 -5.33
N VAL A 37 -0.43 6.10 -5.93
CA VAL A 37 -1.62 5.66 -5.16
C VAL A 37 -1.37 4.32 -4.48
N LEU A 38 -0.78 3.36 -5.21
CA LEU A 38 -0.45 2.05 -4.65
C LEU A 38 0.58 2.13 -3.50
N ALA A 39 1.54 3.05 -3.57
CA ALA A 39 2.53 3.27 -2.52
C ALA A 39 1.89 3.76 -1.21
N HIS A 40 0.98 4.73 -1.32
CA HIS A 40 0.22 5.23 -0.17
C HIS A 40 -0.64 4.13 0.44
N PHE A 41 -1.30 3.34 -0.40
CA PHE A 41 -2.05 2.18 0.07
C PHE A 41 -1.14 1.19 0.81
N ALA A 42 0.03 0.84 0.27
CA ALA A 42 0.99 -0.03 0.95
C ALA A 42 1.44 0.51 2.32
N ALA A 43 1.63 1.83 2.46
CA ALA A 43 1.93 2.46 3.74
C ALA A 43 0.80 2.33 4.76
N LEU A 44 -0.47 2.47 4.33
CA LEU A 44 -1.63 2.21 5.20
C LEU A 44 -1.71 0.73 5.60
N MET A 45 -1.43 -0.18 4.66
CA MET A 45 -1.51 -1.62 4.86
C MET A 45 -0.51 -2.16 5.86
N ARG A 46 0.63 -1.49 6.03
CA ARG A 46 1.63 -1.85 7.05
C ARG A 46 1.04 -2.00 8.44
N CYS A 47 0.06 -1.16 8.78
CA CYS A 47 -0.65 -1.16 10.07
C CYS A 47 -1.59 -2.36 10.26
N PHE A 48 -1.93 -3.04 9.17
CA PHE A 48 -2.87 -4.17 9.10
C PHE A 48 -2.16 -5.50 8.81
N GLU A 49 -0.83 -5.53 8.73
CA GLU A 49 -0.01 -6.75 8.63
C GLU A 49 0.11 -7.53 9.95
N VAL A 50 -0.99 -7.66 10.68
CA VAL A 50 -1.06 -8.37 11.97
C VAL A 50 -1.09 -9.90 11.79
N TYR A 51 -1.42 -10.39 10.59
CA TYR A 51 -1.50 -11.81 10.29
C TYR A 51 -0.24 -12.35 9.61
N TRP A 52 0.04 -13.63 9.82
CA TRP A 52 1.21 -14.30 9.26
C TRP A 52 1.25 -14.26 7.71
N TRP A 53 0.09 -14.31 7.06
CA TRP A 53 -0.03 -14.31 5.59
C TRP A 53 0.16 -12.92 4.96
N SER A 54 -0.05 -11.86 5.74
CA SER A 54 0.06 -10.46 5.27
C SER A 54 1.44 -9.86 5.53
N LYS A 55 2.28 -10.52 6.34
CA LYS A 55 3.60 -9.98 6.71
C LYS A 55 4.48 -9.78 5.48
N GLY A 56 5.03 -8.58 5.32
CA GLY A 56 5.98 -8.24 4.26
C GLY A 56 5.33 -7.94 2.91
N TRP A 57 4.00 -7.89 2.83
CA TRP A 57 3.30 -7.52 1.61
C TRP A 57 3.57 -6.06 1.22
N SER A 58 3.43 -5.14 2.17
CA SER A 58 3.67 -3.70 2.01
C SER A 58 5.13 -3.42 1.61
N GLU A 59 6.10 -4.11 2.22
CA GLU A 59 7.52 -4.03 1.84
C GLU A 59 7.74 -4.50 0.40
N SER A 60 7.20 -5.66 0.03
CA SER A 60 7.34 -6.22 -1.32
C SER A 60 6.74 -5.29 -2.40
N VAL A 61 5.56 -4.72 -2.12
CA VAL A 61 4.91 -3.75 -3.00
C VAL A 61 5.74 -2.47 -3.10
N MET A 62 6.29 -1.99 -1.99
CA MET A 62 7.10 -0.79 -1.99
C MET A 62 8.39 -0.96 -2.80
N ASP A 63 9.05 -2.12 -2.69
CA ASP A 63 10.26 -2.40 -3.47
C ASP A 63 9.97 -2.48 -4.97
N MET A 64 8.84 -3.08 -5.37
CA MET A 64 8.39 -3.08 -6.76
C MET A 64 8.16 -1.65 -7.28
N ILE A 65 7.54 -0.80 -6.47
CA ILE A 65 7.23 0.58 -6.82
C ILE A 65 8.52 1.41 -6.98
N VAL A 66 9.44 1.32 -6.01
CA VAL A 66 10.72 2.04 -6.04
C VAL A 66 11.58 1.60 -7.24
N ALA A 67 11.53 0.31 -7.61
CA ALA A 67 12.25 -0.18 -8.79
C ALA A 67 11.70 0.35 -10.13
N ARG A 68 10.46 0.85 -10.16
CA ARG A 68 9.76 1.29 -11.37
C ARG A 68 9.62 2.81 -11.50
N LEU A 69 9.80 3.56 -10.41
CA LEU A 69 9.64 5.01 -10.39
C LEU A 69 10.89 5.75 -10.87
N ASP A 70 10.66 6.82 -11.62
CA ASP A 70 11.69 7.80 -11.92
C ASP A 70 11.94 8.74 -10.74
N ALA A 71 13.07 9.46 -10.77
CA ALA A 71 13.46 10.36 -9.67
C ALA A 71 12.45 11.49 -9.42
N ARG A 72 11.66 11.88 -10.43
CA ARG A 72 10.66 12.95 -10.31
C ARG A 72 9.42 12.49 -9.56
N ALA A 73 8.96 11.28 -9.83
CA ALA A 73 7.82 10.69 -9.15
C ALA A 73 8.20 10.14 -7.76
N PHE A 74 9.49 9.87 -7.51
CA PHE A 74 9.99 9.44 -6.20
C PHE A 74 9.65 10.40 -5.06
N ALA A 75 9.69 11.72 -5.31
CA ALA A 75 9.33 12.73 -4.31
C ALA A 75 7.91 12.57 -3.74
N TRP A 76 6.99 11.96 -4.51
CA TRP A 76 5.62 11.71 -4.08
C TRP A 76 5.46 10.41 -3.30
N VAL A 77 6.45 9.52 -3.32
CA VAL A 77 6.44 8.24 -2.58
C VAL A 77 7.49 8.18 -1.47
N GLU A 78 8.27 9.23 -1.26
CA GLU A 78 9.28 9.31 -0.21
C GLU A 78 8.68 9.01 1.18
N TRP A 79 7.59 9.68 1.54
CA TRP A 79 6.90 9.45 2.81
C TRP A 79 6.35 8.01 2.95
N PRO A 80 5.59 7.46 1.98
CA PRO A 80 5.17 6.06 2.02
C PRO A 80 6.33 5.07 2.20
N VAL A 81 7.44 5.27 1.49
CA VAL A 81 8.65 4.45 1.59
C VAL A 81 9.21 4.51 3.01
N THR A 82 9.34 5.71 3.59
CA THR A 82 9.79 5.88 4.98
C THR A 82 8.86 5.17 5.95
N CYS A 83 7.54 5.27 5.78
CA CYS A 83 6.58 4.61 6.66
C CYS A 83 6.73 3.09 6.66
N VAL A 84 6.79 2.47 5.48
CA VAL A 84 6.92 1.02 5.35
C VAL A 84 8.27 0.54 5.90
N ARG A 85 9.37 1.21 5.56
CA ARG A 85 10.73 0.81 5.96
C ARG A 85 11.03 1.03 7.44
N ASN A 86 10.55 2.12 8.02
CA ASN A 86 10.78 2.44 9.43
C ASN A 86 9.68 1.89 10.36
N GLY A 87 8.68 1.17 9.80
CA GLY A 87 7.57 0.64 10.56
C GLY A 87 6.74 1.72 11.26
N ILE A 88 6.64 2.91 10.64
CA ILE A 88 5.88 4.02 11.20
C ILE A 88 4.40 3.68 11.05
N ASP A 89 3.73 3.49 12.17
CA ASP A 89 2.29 3.28 12.19
C ASP A 89 1.61 4.62 11.88
N VAL A 90 1.03 4.70 10.68
CA VAL A 90 0.29 5.88 10.22
C VAL A 90 -0.91 6.22 11.09
N ARG A 91 -1.43 5.26 11.87
CA ARG A 91 -2.55 5.48 12.81
C ARG A 91 -2.09 6.21 14.08
N THR A 92 -0.80 6.18 14.38
CA THR A 92 -0.21 6.80 15.58
C THR A 92 0.31 8.21 15.29
N LEU A 93 0.28 8.64 14.03
CA LEU A 93 0.67 9.97 13.59
C LEU A 93 -0.51 10.96 13.45
N ALA A 94 -1.74 10.52 13.74
CA ALA A 94 -2.98 11.32 13.66
C ALA A 94 -3.47 11.77 15.02
#